data_AF-A0A1G6WSU6-F1
#
_entry.id   AF-A0A1G6WSU6-F1
#
_cell.length_a   1.000
_cell.length_b   1.000
_cell.length_c   1.000
_cell.angle_alpha   90.00
_cell.angle_beta   90.00
_cell.angle_gamma   90.00
#
_symmetry.space_group_name_H-M   'P 1'
#
loop_
_entity.id
_entity.type
_entity.pdbx_description
1 polymer ?
#
loop_
_entity_poly.entity_id
_entity_poly.type
_entity_poly.pdbx_seq_one_letter_code
_entity_poly.pdbx_strand_id
1 'polypeptide(L)'
;MQTAVKRAERVDAQRNRQKVLETADRLFGERGTSVSLGEIAVAAGVGAGTVYRHFPTKDALLATVLDQRLVQLGEYGTAMLAGDDPERAFFDYLVFLTEQSFANRAICEALAARGDWQEPSKSEGRCVVDTPLAMLLRRAQDAGAVRPDVDPEDVRALLSGCVVMNASTERIRRLAGVVWDGLRASRNAEIRNETWPESNPRNETSVTEGACPVCGGPIAPSATGRPAKYCSAACRQKAFRDKRKAA
;
A
#
# COMPACT_ATOMS: atom_id res chain seq x y z
N MET A 1 32.14 38.05 22.61
CA MET A 1 31.30 38.69 21.57
C MET A 1 31.19 37.84 20.29
N GLN A 2 32.29 37.30 19.74
CA GLN A 2 32.28 36.50 18.50
C GLN A 2 31.49 35.17 18.56
N THR A 3 31.39 34.53 19.72
CA THR A 3 30.66 33.26 19.90
C THR A 3 29.14 33.43 19.83
N ALA A 4 28.63 34.59 20.28
CA ALA A 4 27.21 34.92 20.25
C ALA A 4 26.73 35.28 18.84
N VAL A 5 27.54 36.04 18.08
CA VAL A 5 27.26 36.40 16.68
C VAL A 5 27.22 35.16 15.79
N LYS A 6 28.20 34.24 15.90
CA LYS A 6 28.19 32.96 15.18
C LYS A 6 27.00 32.05 15.55
N ARG A 7 26.52 32.13 16.79
CA ARG A 7 25.35 31.36 17.24
C ARG A 7 24.05 31.96 16.69
N ALA A 8 23.94 33.29 16.66
CA ALA A 8 22.82 34.00 16.04
C ALA A 8 22.73 33.70 14.53
N GLU A 9 23.85 33.79 13.80
CA GLU A 9 23.91 33.46 12.37
C GLU A 9 23.49 32.01 12.07
N ARG A 10 23.87 31.05 12.93
CA ARG A 10 23.44 29.65 12.81
C ARG A 10 21.94 29.47 13.07
N VAL A 11 21.39 30.18 14.04
CA VAL A 11 19.94 30.16 14.33
C VAL A 11 19.15 30.74 13.16
N ASP A 12 19.61 31.84 12.58
CA ASP A 12 18.96 32.47 11.42
C ASP A 12 19.07 31.61 10.16
N ALA A 13 20.22 30.97 9.93
CA ALA A 13 20.39 30.01 8.84
C ALA A 13 19.43 28.81 8.99
N GLN A 14 19.28 28.27 10.20
CA GLN A 14 18.35 27.16 10.49
C GLN A 14 16.89 27.58 10.27
N ARG A 15 16.50 28.78 10.73
CA ARG A 15 15.16 29.35 10.51
C ARG A 15 14.88 29.55 9.02
N ASN A 16 15.84 30.07 8.26
CA ASN A 16 15.69 30.26 6.83
C ASN A 16 15.56 28.92 6.10
N ARG A 17 16.37 27.92 6.47
CA ARG A 17 16.25 26.55 5.95
C ARG A 17 14.85 25.99 6.20
N GLN A 18 14.33 26.14 7.43
CA GLN A 18 13.01 25.64 7.79
C GLN A 18 11.89 26.35 7.00
N LYS A 19 11.94 27.68 6.88
CA LYS A 19 10.99 28.44 6.05
C LYS A 19 10.98 28.00 4.59
N VAL A 20 12.17 27.73 4.03
CA VAL A 20 12.30 27.24 2.65
C VAL A 20 11.64 25.86 2.52
N LEU A 21 11.85 24.97 3.47
CA LEU A 21 11.26 23.63 3.45
C LEU A 21 9.73 23.67 3.59
N GLU A 22 9.19 24.43 4.54
CA GLU A 22 7.74 24.62 4.71
C GLU A 22 7.10 25.24 3.46
N THR A 23 7.78 26.20 2.84
CA THR A 23 7.31 26.82 1.60
C THR A 23 7.36 25.85 0.43
N ALA A 24 8.44 25.07 0.31
CA ALA A 24 8.60 24.05 -0.72
C ALA A 24 7.53 22.97 -0.59
N ASP A 25 7.30 22.48 0.63
CA ASP A 25 6.29 21.50 0.97
C ASP A 25 4.88 21.92 0.49
N ARG A 26 4.49 23.14 0.86
CA ARG A 26 3.21 23.74 0.44
C ARG A 26 3.12 23.88 -1.08
N LEU A 27 4.16 24.44 -1.72
CA LEU A 27 4.15 24.70 -3.16
C LEU A 27 4.16 23.42 -3.99
N PHE A 28 4.85 22.37 -3.53
CA PHE A 28 4.79 21.06 -4.17
C PHE A 28 3.41 20.40 -4.02
N GLY A 29 2.74 20.59 -2.88
CA GLY A 29 1.36 20.15 -2.69
C GLY A 29 0.36 20.85 -3.62
N GLU A 30 0.51 22.17 -3.82
CA GLU A 30 -0.42 22.98 -4.62
C GLU A 30 -0.18 22.89 -6.13
N ARG A 31 1.08 22.89 -6.56
CA ARG A 31 1.49 23.08 -7.97
C ARG A 31 2.30 21.91 -8.53
N GLY A 32 2.44 20.84 -7.74
CA GLY A 32 3.26 19.68 -8.08
C GLY A 32 4.76 19.99 -8.06
N THR A 33 5.56 19.01 -8.49
CA THR A 33 7.03 19.11 -8.52
C THR A 33 7.56 19.99 -9.65
N SER A 34 6.73 20.78 -10.33
CA SER A 34 7.15 21.70 -11.41
C SER A 34 7.84 22.96 -10.88
N VAL A 35 7.51 23.38 -9.65
CA VAL A 35 7.99 24.61 -9.01
C VAL A 35 9.53 24.66 -8.92
N SER A 36 10.13 25.79 -9.30
CA SER A 36 11.58 25.99 -9.29
C SER A 36 12.11 26.44 -7.92
N LEU A 37 13.42 26.24 -7.68
CA LEU A 37 14.11 26.74 -6.48
C LEU A 37 14.00 28.27 -6.34
N GLY A 38 14.00 29.00 -7.46
CA GLY A 38 13.83 30.45 -7.47
C GLY A 38 12.43 30.89 -7.04
N GLU A 39 11.38 30.24 -7.54
CA GLU A 39 10.00 30.50 -7.09
C GLU A 39 9.82 30.22 -5.60
N ILE A 40 10.42 29.14 -5.09
CA ILE A 40 10.41 28.80 -3.67
C ILE A 40 11.14 29.87 -2.86
N ALA A 41 12.28 30.36 -3.32
CA ALA A 41 13.04 31.42 -2.66
C ALA A 41 12.21 32.71 -2.51
N VAL A 42 11.56 33.13 -3.61
CA VAL A 42 10.68 34.30 -3.63
C VAL A 42 9.51 34.11 -2.65
N ALA A 43 8.83 32.96 -2.72
CA ALA A 43 7.69 32.68 -1.84
C ALA A 43 8.08 32.55 -0.35
N ALA A 44 9.28 32.07 -0.05
CA ALA A 44 9.79 31.95 1.32
C ALA A 44 10.32 33.29 1.87
N GLY A 45 10.45 34.32 1.03
CA GLY A 45 11.07 35.59 1.40
C GLY A 45 12.57 35.46 1.70
N VAL A 46 13.25 34.51 1.06
CA VAL A 46 14.67 34.21 1.27
C VAL A 46 15.43 34.44 -0.04
N GLY A 47 16.66 34.97 0.04
CA GLY A 47 17.50 35.17 -1.15
C GLY A 47 17.81 33.85 -1.87
N ALA A 48 17.74 33.84 -3.21
CA ALA A 48 17.99 32.65 -4.02
C ALA A 48 19.35 31.99 -3.72
N GLY A 49 20.41 32.78 -3.53
CA GLY A 49 21.73 32.28 -3.15
C GLY A 49 21.74 31.49 -1.83
N THR A 50 20.87 31.84 -0.87
CA THR A 50 20.72 31.09 0.39
C THR A 50 20.05 29.74 0.14
N VAL A 51 19.03 29.69 -0.73
CA VAL A 51 18.38 28.43 -1.11
C VAL A 51 19.37 27.51 -1.83
N TYR A 52 20.08 27.99 -2.86
CA TYR A 52 21.07 27.20 -3.60
C TYR A 52 22.23 26.70 -2.73
N ARG A 53 22.61 27.43 -1.68
CA ARG A 53 23.62 26.97 -0.71
C ARG A 53 23.13 25.80 0.15
N HIS A 54 21.86 25.81 0.55
CA HIS A 54 21.28 24.74 1.38
C HIS A 54 20.78 23.54 0.56
N PHE A 55 20.37 23.80 -0.68
CA PHE A 55 19.78 22.85 -1.61
C PHE A 55 20.40 23.07 -3.00
N PRO A 56 21.56 22.47 -3.28
CA PRO A 56 22.28 22.67 -4.54
C PRO A 56 21.47 22.23 -5.76
N THR A 57 20.59 21.24 -5.58
CA THR A 57 19.72 20.71 -6.62
C THR A 57 18.27 20.65 -6.14
N LYS A 58 17.34 20.65 -7.11
CA LYS A 58 15.91 20.47 -6.83
C LYS A 58 15.64 19.10 -6.21
N ASP A 59 16.39 18.08 -6.61
CA ASP A 59 16.27 16.72 -6.06
C ASP A 59 16.69 16.68 -4.59
N ALA A 60 17.75 17.41 -4.21
CA ALA A 60 18.15 17.53 -2.81
C ALA A 60 17.05 18.21 -1.96
N LEU A 61 16.36 19.21 -2.52
CA LEU A 61 15.21 19.82 -1.85
C LEU A 61 14.03 18.84 -1.74
N LEU A 62 13.67 18.16 -2.83
CA LEU A 62 12.58 17.18 -2.86
C LEU A 62 12.82 16.05 -1.86
N ALA A 63 14.04 15.50 -1.81
CA ALA A 63 14.42 14.48 -0.84
C ALA A 63 14.30 14.98 0.59
N THR A 64 14.81 16.19 0.89
CA THR A 64 14.71 16.76 2.25
C THR A 64 13.27 17.01 2.67
N VAL A 65 12.41 17.49 1.75
CA VAL A 65 10.97 17.67 2.02
C VAL A 65 10.31 16.32 2.31
N LEU A 66 10.62 15.30 1.51
CA LEU A 66 10.08 13.96 1.72
C LEU A 66 10.53 13.37 3.07
N ASP A 67 11.79 13.57 3.46
CA ASP A 67 12.29 13.14 4.77
C ASP A 67 11.56 13.83 5.91
N GLN A 68 11.32 15.15 5.82
CA GLN A 68 10.55 15.86 6.83
C GLN A 68 9.11 15.34 6.93
N ARG A 69 8.47 15.06 5.79
CA ARG A 69 7.15 14.45 5.79
C ARG A 69 7.17 13.08 6.48
N LEU A 70 8.14 12.22 6.16
CA LEU A 70 8.28 10.91 6.81
C LEU A 70 8.48 11.04 8.33
N VAL A 71 9.28 12.00 8.79
CA VAL A 71 9.44 12.28 10.23
C VAL A 71 8.10 12.68 10.86
N GLN A 72 7.33 13.56 10.23
CA GLN A 72 5.99 13.93 10.71
C GLN A 72 5.04 12.72 10.76
N LEU A 73 5.15 11.78 9.82
CA LEU A 73 4.39 10.52 9.88
C LEU A 73 4.75 9.68 11.10
N GLY A 74 6.04 9.59 11.42
CA GLY A 74 6.52 8.88 12.61
C GLY A 74 6.08 9.56 13.91
N GLU A 75 6.17 10.88 13.98
CA GLU A 75 5.73 11.68 15.13
C GLU A 75 4.23 11.55 15.38
N TYR A 76 3.42 11.62 14.32
CA TYR A 76 1.97 11.44 14.43
C TYR A 76 1.62 10.04 14.95
N GLY A 77 2.25 8.98 14.43
CA GLY A 77 2.06 7.63 14.94
C GLY A 77 2.48 7.48 16.40
N THR A 78 3.58 8.14 16.79
CA THR A 78 4.05 8.17 18.18
C THR A 78 3.04 8.87 19.09
N ALA A 79 2.43 9.97 18.63
CA ALA A 79 1.39 10.67 19.38
C ALA A 79 0.13 9.80 19.58
N MET A 80 -0.24 8.98 18.58
CA MET A 80 -1.38 8.05 18.70
C MET A 80 -1.16 6.96 19.76
N LEU A 81 0.09 6.61 20.08
CA LEU A 81 0.39 5.68 21.17
C LEU A 81 0.00 6.22 22.55
N ALA A 82 -0.19 7.54 22.71
CA ALA A 82 -0.65 8.10 23.98
C ALA A 82 -2.18 7.94 24.19
N GLY A 83 -2.94 7.52 23.17
CA GLY A 83 -4.38 7.35 23.27
C GLY A 83 -4.83 6.11 24.06
N ASP A 84 -6.04 6.18 24.61
CA ASP A 84 -6.66 5.11 25.40
C ASP A 84 -7.39 4.05 24.55
N ASP A 85 -7.65 4.34 23.27
CA ASP A 85 -8.35 3.46 22.34
C ASP A 85 -7.36 2.88 21.30
N PRO A 86 -6.88 1.64 21.48
CA PRO A 86 -5.90 1.02 20.59
C PRO A 86 -6.43 0.77 19.18
N GLU A 87 -7.72 0.42 19.05
CA GLU A 87 -8.35 0.16 17.75
C GLU A 87 -8.33 1.45 16.94
N ARG A 88 -8.90 2.50 17.52
CA ARG A 88 -9.00 3.79 16.86
C ARG A 88 -7.61 4.35 16.54
N ALA A 89 -6.67 4.28 17.47
CA ALA A 89 -5.30 4.77 17.26
C ALA A 89 -4.62 4.11 16.05
N PHE A 90 -4.78 2.79 15.88
CA PHE A 90 -4.20 2.06 14.75
C PHE A 90 -4.88 2.42 13.42
N PHE A 91 -6.22 2.40 13.36
CA PHE A 91 -6.94 2.68 12.12
C PHE A 91 -6.85 4.15 11.69
N ASP A 92 -6.90 5.09 12.63
CA ASP A 92 -6.68 6.52 12.35
C ASP A 92 -5.25 6.74 11.81
N TYR A 93 -4.26 5.98 12.29
CA TYR A 93 -2.90 6.03 11.76
C TYR A 93 -2.80 5.48 10.34
N LEU A 94 -3.45 4.36 10.02
CA LEU A 94 -3.47 3.81 8.65
C LEU A 94 -4.15 4.75 7.65
N VAL A 95 -5.28 5.35 8.05
CA VAL A 95 -5.96 6.36 7.23
C VAL A 95 -5.04 7.54 6.99
N PHE A 96 -4.37 8.04 8.04
CA PHE A 96 -3.41 9.13 7.92
C PHE A 96 -2.25 8.78 6.97
N LEU A 97 -1.60 7.63 7.14
CA LEU A 97 -0.52 7.18 6.25
C LEU A 97 -0.99 7.06 4.79
N THR A 98 -2.22 6.57 4.57
CA THR A 98 -2.81 6.46 3.23
C THR A 98 -2.99 7.84 2.59
N GLU A 99 -3.57 8.80 3.32
CA GLU A 99 -3.77 10.17 2.81
C GLU A 99 -2.46 10.86 2.47
N GLN A 100 -1.47 10.76 3.37
CA GLN A 100 -0.17 11.38 3.17
C GLN A 100 0.61 10.75 2.01
N SER A 101 0.40 9.46 1.75
CA SER A 101 1.00 8.79 0.60
C SER A 101 0.55 9.37 -0.74
N PHE A 102 -0.70 9.85 -0.85
CA PHE A 102 -1.16 10.54 -2.06
C PHE A 102 -0.44 11.87 -2.28
N ALA A 103 -0.24 12.63 -1.22
CA ALA A 103 0.50 13.90 -1.27
C ALA A 103 1.97 13.70 -1.65
N ASN A 104 2.53 12.53 -1.32
CA ASN A 104 3.93 12.19 -1.59
C ASN A 104 4.16 11.58 -2.98
N ARG A 105 3.13 11.03 -3.61
CA ARG A 105 3.26 10.28 -4.88
C ARG A 105 4.00 11.04 -5.96
N ALA A 106 3.66 12.32 -6.19
CA ALA A 106 4.30 13.14 -7.21
C ALA A 106 5.79 13.41 -6.93
N ILE A 107 6.18 13.50 -5.64
CA ILE A 107 7.57 13.66 -5.22
C ILE A 107 8.32 12.35 -5.43
N CYS A 108 7.74 11.22 -5.00
CA CYS A 108 8.31 9.89 -5.21
C CYS A 108 8.51 9.56 -6.69
N GLU A 109 7.52 9.86 -7.54
CA GLU A 109 7.61 9.66 -8.99
C GLU A 109 8.71 10.54 -9.62
N ALA A 110 8.80 11.82 -9.23
CA ALA A 110 9.84 12.74 -9.71
C ALA A 110 11.25 12.29 -9.33
N LEU A 111 11.41 11.73 -8.13
CA LEU A 111 12.68 11.20 -7.64
C LEU A 111 13.03 9.84 -8.29
N ALA A 112 12.05 8.94 -8.44
CA ALA A 112 12.24 7.63 -9.05
C ALA A 112 12.58 7.71 -10.54
N ALA A 113 12.00 8.67 -11.28
CA ALA A 113 12.30 8.89 -12.70
C ALA A 113 13.78 9.24 -12.98
N ARG A 114 14.55 9.61 -11.94
CA ARG A 114 15.96 9.99 -12.04
C ARG A 114 16.95 8.87 -11.68
N GLY A 115 16.46 7.67 -11.38
CA GLY A 115 17.26 6.44 -11.31
C GLY A 115 18.07 6.21 -10.03
N ASP A 116 18.45 7.26 -9.31
CA ASP A 116 19.40 7.17 -8.18
C ASP A 116 18.79 7.46 -6.80
N TRP A 117 17.48 7.69 -6.71
CA TRP A 117 16.88 7.99 -5.42
C TRP A 117 16.68 6.74 -4.56
N GLN A 118 17.52 6.62 -3.54
CA GLN A 118 17.31 5.72 -2.41
C GLN A 118 16.58 6.51 -1.32
N GLU A 119 15.47 5.96 -0.84
CA GLU A 119 14.67 6.52 0.24
C GLU A 119 15.58 6.82 1.46
N PRO A 120 15.76 8.08 1.88
CA PRO A 120 16.72 8.40 2.94
C PRO A 120 16.34 7.79 4.30
N SER A 121 15.06 7.50 4.54
CA SER A 121 14.63 6.71 5.70
C SER A 121 15.17 5.26 5.70
N LYS A 122 15.66 4.76 4.56
CA LYS A 122 16.37 3.48 4.44
C LYS A 122 17.90 3.63 4.56
N SER A 123 18.47 4.81 4.35
CA SER A 123 19.93 5.01 4.40
C SER A 123 20.50 5.04 5.83
N GLU A 124 19.65 5.29 6.84
CA GLU A 124 20.00 5.19 8.27
C GLU A 124 19.49 3.91 8.96
N GLY A 125 18.96 2.95 8.20
CA GLY A 125 18.63 1.60 8.68
C GLY A 125 17.36 1.46 9.53
N ARG A 126 16.52 2.51 9.65
CA ARG A 126 15.17 2.41 10.23
C ARG A 126 14.23 3.45 9.60
N CYS A 127 13.14 2.99 8.98
CA CYS A 127 12.09 3.91 8.58
C CYS A 127 11.34 4.39 9.84
N VAL A 128 11.24 5.72 9.99
CA VAL A 128 10.63 6.41 11.14
C VAL A 128 9.16 6.07 11.36
N VAL A 129 8.49 5.53 10.34
CA VAL A 129 7.10 5.06 10.38
C VAL A 129 7.00 3.65 10.99
N ASP A 130 8.06 2.85 10.93
CA ASP A 130 8.01 1.41 11.22
C ASP A 130 7.75 1.13 12.68
N THR A 131 8.45 1.88 13.53
CA THR A 131 8.36 1.73 14.99
C THR A 131 6.96 2.03 15.50
N PRO A 132 6.36 3.21 15.23
CA PRO A 132 4.99 3.48 15.68
C PRO A 132 3.98 2.54 15.03
N LEU A 133 4.15 2.18 13.75
CA LEU A 133 3.26 1.22 13.08
C LEU A 133 3.25 -0.14 13.80
N ALA A 134 4.41 -0.70 14.10
CA ALA A 134 4.53 -1.98 14.78
C ALA A 134 3.95 -1.93 16.21
N MET A 135 4.19 -0.84 16.94
CA MET A 135 3.65 -0.67 18.29
C MET A 135 2.13 -0.50 18.31
N LEU A 136 1.57 0.27 17.38
CA LEU A 136 0.12 0.46 17.25
C LEU A 136 -0.57 -0.83 16.82
N LEU A 137 0.00 -1.56 15.84
CA LEU A 137 -0.49 -2.88 15.44
C LEU A 137 -0.53 -3.82 16.64
N ARG A 138 0.56 -3.89 17.41
CA ARG A 138 0.64 -4.77 18.57
C ARG A 138 -0.41 -4.42 19.63
N ARG A 139 -0.58 -3.14 19.97
CA ARG A 139 -1.62 -2.70 20.92
C ARG A 139 -3.03 -3.02 20.43
N ALA A 140 -3.31 -2.85 19.14
CA ALA A 140 -4.61 -3.17 18.57
C ALA A 140 -4.88 -4.68 18.54
N GLN A 141 -3.85 -5.51 18.30
CA GLN A 141 -3.93 -6.97 18.42
C GLN A 141 -4.13 -7.43 19.86
N ASP A 142 -3.39 -6.87 20.82
CA ASP A 142 -3.53 -7.18 22.25
C ASP A 142 -4.93 -6.78 22.77
N ALA A 143 -5.55 -5.75 22.19
CA ALA A 143 -6.93 -5.36 22.46
C ALA A 143 -7.99 -6.21 21.73
N GLY A 144 -7.58 -7.16 20.88
CA GLY A 144 -8.47 -8.01 20.10
C GLY A 144 -9.20 -7.29 18.96
N ALA A 145 -8.77 -6.08 18.59
CA ALA A 145 -9.38 -5.28 17.53
C ALA A 145 -8.85 -5.63 16.13
N VAL A 146 -7.61 -6.13 16.05
CA VAL A 146 -6.93 -6.51 14.81
C VAL A 146 -6.58 -8.00 14.83
N ARG A 147 -6.67 -8.64 13.67
CA ARG A 147 -6.33 -10.07 13.51
C ARG A 147 -4.86 -10.37 13.88
N PRO A 148 -4.58 -11.50 14.54
CA PRO A 148 -3.24 -11.80 15.09
C PRO A 148 -2.25 -12.37 14.06
N ASP A 149 -2.73 -12.75 12.87
CA ASP A 149 -1.96 -13.39 11.81
C ASP A 149 -1.40 -12.40 10.77
N VAL A 150 -1.38 -11.11 11.10
CA VAL A 150 -0.81 -10.03 10.28
C VAL A 150 0.35 -9.41 11.03
N ASP A 151 1.47 -9.21 10.34
CA ASP A 151 2.66 -8.56 10.89
C ASP A 151 2.86 -7.12 10.32
N PRO A 152 3.81 -6.33 10.86
CA PRO A 152 4.07 -4.98 10.36
C PRO A 152 4.55 -4.92 8.89
N GLU A 153 5.18 -5.99 8.38
CA GLU A 153 5.63 -6.07 6.99
C GLU A 153 4.44 -6.25 6.04
N ASP A 154 3.46 -7.06 6.41
CA ASP A 154 2.19 -7.20 5.69
C ASP A 154 1.47 -5.86 5.58
N VAL A 155 1.33 -5.14 6.70
CA VAL A 155 0.66 -3.83 6.73
C VAL A 155 1.39 -2.82 5.84
N ARG A 156 2.73 -2.84 5.84
CA ARG A 156 3.55 -2.01 4.94
C ARG A 156 3.36 -2.37 3.48
N ALA A 157 3.29 -3.66 3.16
CA ALA A 157 3.05 -4.13 1.80
C ALA A 157 1.67 -3.66 1.29
N LEU A 158 0.64 -3.73 2.14
CA LEU A 158 -0.70 -3.22 1.85
C LEU A 158 -0.70 -1.70 1.63
N LEU A 159 -0.01 -0.95 2.48
CA LEU A 159 0.16 0.51 2.32
C LEU A 159 0.83 0.83 0.99
N SER A 160 1.95 0.17 0.70
CA SER A 160 2.69 0.34 -0.55
C SER A 160 1.85 -0.02 -1.77
N GLY A 161 1.05 -1.09 -1.68
CA GLY A 161 0.07 -1.49 -2.69
C GLY A 161 -0.94 -0.39 -3.00
N CYS A 162 -1.43 0.32 -1.97
CA CYS A 162 -2.33 1.46 -2.16
C CYS A 162 -1.64 2.60 -2.91
N VAL A 163 -0.36 2.89 -2.62
CA VAL A 163 0.40 3.98 -3.25
C VAL A 163 0.67 3.73 -4.72
N VAL A 164 1.10 2.53 -5.08
CA VAL A 164 1.49 2.18 -6.47
C VAL A 164 0.29 1.92 -7.38
N MET A 165 -0.90 1.76 -6.81
CA MET A 165 -2.11 1.46 -7.56
C MET A 165 -2.39 2.53 -8.62
N ASN A 166 -2.58 2.09 -9.87
CA ASN A 166 -2.91 2.98 -10.98
C ASN A 166 -4.42 3.26 -11.01
N ALA A 167 -4.89 4.11 -10.09
CA ALA A 167 -6.29 4.47 -9.93
C ALA A 167 -6.43 5.95 -9.50
N SER A 168 -7.64 6.50 -9.62
CA SER A 168 -7.92 7.82 -9.04
C SER A 168 -7.80 7.80 -7.52
N THR A 169 -7.39 8.92 -6.92
CA THR A 169 -7.26 9.07 -5.45
C THR A 169 -8.52 8.61 -4.72
N GLU A 170 -9.70 8.97 -5.22
CA GLU A 170 -10.98 8.57 -4.64
C GLU A 170 -11.20 7.05 -4.64
N ARG A 171 -10.82 6.40 -5.75
CA ARG A 171 -10.89 4.93 -5.83
C ARG A 171 -9.89 4.29 -4.86
N ILE A 172 -8.68 4.84 -4.74
CA ILE A 172 -7.69 4.32 -3.81
C ILE A 172 -8.16 4.48 -2.36
N ARG A 173 -8.72 5.62 -1.97
CA ARG A 173 -9.31 5.82 -0.62
C ARG A 173 -10.34 4.76 -0.28
N ARG A 174 -11.29 4.52 -1.18
CA ARG A 174 -12.32 3.50 -0.97
C ARG A 174 -11.71 2.10 -0.84
N LEU A 175 -10.74 1.76 -1.70
CA LEU A 175 -10.08 0.46 -1.66
C LEU A 175 -9.21 0.29 -0.42
N ALA A 176 -8.51 1.33 0.02
CA ALA A 176 -7.76 1.35 1.27
C ALA A 176 -8.71 1.08 2.45
N GLY A 177 -9.89 1.71 2.48
CA GLY A 177 -10.94 1.40 3.46
C GLY A 177 -11.30 -0.10 3.49
N VAL A 178 -11.54 -0.72 2.33
CA VAL A 178 -11.80 -2.17 2.24
C VAL A 178 -10.64 -3.00 2.77
N VAL A 179 -9.40 -2.62 2.44
CA VAL A 179 -8.19 -3.32 2.91
C VAL A 179 -8.05 -3.20 4.43
N TRP A 180 -8.22 -2.00 4.99
CA TRP A 180 -8.15 -1.76 6.43
C TRP A 180 -9.29 -2.45 7.18
N ASP A 181 -10.50 -2.46 6.62
CA ASP A 181 -11.63 -3.20 7.18
C ASP A 181 -11.32 -4.70 7.30
N GLY A 182 -10.56 -5.26 6.35
CA GLY A 182 -10.10 -6.66 6.37
C GLY A 182 -9.05 -6.99 7.44
N LEU A 183 -8.44 -5.98 8.07
CA LEU A 183 -7.51 -6.16 9.19
C LEU A 183 -8.22 -6.30 10.53
N ARG A 184 -9.47 -5.82 10.64
CA ARG A 184 -10.26 -5.98 11.88
C ARG A 184 -10.36 -7.46 12.24
N ALA A 185 -10.36 -7.73 13.54
CA ALA A 185 -10.55 -9.07 14.07
C ALA A 185 -11.87 -9.64 13.54
N SER A 186 -11.78 -10.48 12.51
CA SER A 186 -12.93 -11.22 11.99
C SER A 186 -13.27 -12.31 13.00
N ARG A 187 -14.54 -12.38 13.43
CA ARG A 187 -15.08 -13.43 14.32
C ARG A 187 -14.96 -14.85 13.76
N ASN A 188 -14.46 -15.05 12.54
CA ASN A 188 -14.25 -16.36 11.94
C ASN A 188 -12.77 -16.75 11.95
N ALA A 189 -12.38 -17.49 12.99
CA ALA A 189 -11.11 -18.22 13.08
C ALA A 189 -10.95 -19.32 12.01
N GLU A 190 -11.96 -19.53 11.15
CA GLU A 190 -11.99 -20.58 10.13
C GLU A 190 -11.34 -20.20 8.80
N ILE A 191 -11.10 -18.91 8.51
CA ILE A 191 -10.32 -18.52 7.32
C ILE A 191 -8.82 -18.63 7.65
N ARG A 192 -8.37 -19.83 8.04
CA ARG A 192 -6.96 -20.17 7.99
C ARG A 192 -6.65 -20.52 6.53
N ASN A 193 -5.76 -19.76 5.90
CA ASN A 193 -5.15 -20.11 4.60
C ASN A 193 -4.30 -21.40 4.67
N GLU A 194 -4.36 -22.17 5.75
CA GLU A 194 -3.49 -23.32 5.99
C GLU A 194 -3.86 -24.55 5.18
N THR A 195 -5.03 -24.58 4.57
CA THR A 195 -5.34 -25.53 3.50
C THR A 195 -6.42 -24.91 2.63
N TRP A 196 -6.08 -24.57 1.38
CA TRP A 196 -7.03 -24.91 0.33
C TRP A 196 -7.27 -26.41 0.51
N PRO A 197 -8.48 -26.89 0.87
CA PRO A 197 -8.73 -28.33 0.78
C PRO A 197 -8.32 -28.69 -0.64
N GLU A 198 -7.37 -29.62 -0.79
CA GLU A 198 -6.90 -30.14 -2.07
C GLU A 198 -8.13 -30.24 -2.96
N SER A 199 -8.23 -29.28 -3.89
CA SER A 199 -9.34 -29.14 -4.83
C SER A 199 -10.65 -29.79 -4.35
N ASN A 200 -11.57 -29.06 -3.69
CA ASN A 200 -12.97 -29.43 -3.87
C ASN A 200 -13.17 -29.49 -5.39
N PRO A 201 -13.41 -30.67 -6.01
CA PRO A 201 -13.28 -30.84 -7.44
C PRO A 201 -14.24 -29.83 -8.07
N ARG A 202 -13.67 -28.78 -8.67
CA ARG A 202 -14.40 -27.60 -9.12
C ARG A 202 -15.29 -27.99 -10.29
N ASN A 203 -16.46 -28.57 -10.01
CA ASN A 203 -17.36 -29.08 -11.05
C ASN A 203 -16.61 -29.85 -12.16
N GLU A 204 -15.50 -30.48 -11.80
CA GLU A 204 -14.69 -31.24 -12.73
C GLU A 204 -15.58 -32.39 -13.13
N THR A 205 -15.87 -32.46 -14.42
CA THR A 205 -16.79 -33.47 -14.93
C THR A 205 -16.10 -34.79 -14.67
N SER A 206 -16.51 -35.51 -13.61
CA SER A 206 -16.00 -36.83 -13.27
C SER A 206 -15.99 -37.64 -14.55
N VAL A 207 -14.80 -37.88 -15.08
CA VAL A 207 -14.62 -38.65 -16.30
C VAL A 207 -15.01 -40.06 -15.89
N THR A 208 -16.20 -40.50 -16.31
CA THR A 208 -16.63 -41.89 -16.14
C THR A 208 -15.53 -42.76 -16.73
N GLU A 209 -15.02 -43.69 -15.92
CA GLU A 209 -13.84 -44.56 -16.09
C GLU A 209 -13.79 -45.28 -17.46
N GLY A 210 -13.57 -44.52 -18.54
CA GLY A 210 -13.53 -45.03 -19.90
C GLY A 210 -14.84 -45.58 -20.46
N ALA A 211 -15.95 -45.65 -19.70
CA ALA A 211 -17.20 -46.27 -20.14
C ALA A 211 -18.39 -45.29 -20.23
N CYS A 212 -19.23 -45.47 -21.25
CA CYS A 212 -20.41 -44.67 -21.50
C CYS A 212 -21.51 -44.97 -20.48
N PRO A 213 -22.06 -43.98 -19.76
CA PRO A 213 -23.07 -44.23 -18.72
C PRO A 213 -24.44 -44.69 -19.27
N VAL A 214 -24.62 -44.72 -20.60
CA VAL A 214 -25.88 -45.08 -21.26
C VAL A 214 -25.87 -46.49 -21.83
N CYS A 215 -24.71 -46.98 -22.26
CA CYS A 215 -24.58 -48.28 -22.92
C CYS A 215 -23.40 -49.12 -22.41
N GLY A 216 -22.58 -48.61 -21.50
CA GLY A 216 -21.36 -49.27 -21.00
C GLY A 216 -20.20 -49.33 -21.99
N GLY A 217 -20.39 -48.90 -23.25
CA GLY A 217 -19.34 -48.97 -24.28
C GLY A 217 -18.19 -47.99 -24.06
N PRO A 218 -16.99 -48.26 -24.62
CA PRO A 218 -15.81 -47.43 -24.39
C PRO A 218 -15.98 -46.01 -24.96
N ILE A 219 -15.50 -45.02 -24.22
CA ILE A 219 -15.40 -43.63 -24.65
C ILE A 219 -13.98 -43.41 -25.18
N ALA A 220 -13.87 -42.95 -26.43
CA ALA A 220 -12.58 -42.62 -27.00
C ALA A 220 -11.91 -41.46 -26.21
N PRO A 221 -10.64 -41.60 -25.81
CA PRO A 221 -9.91 -40.52 -25.17
C PRO A 221 -9.70 -39.39 -26.19
N SER A 222 -9.99 -38.15 -25.78
CA SER A 222 -9.73 -36.99 -26.64
C SER A 222 -8.26 -36.58 -26.50
N ALA A 223 -7.55 -36.45 -27.63
CA ALA A 223 -6.16 -35.99 -27.62
C ALA A 223 -6.02 -34.49 -27.27
N THR A 224 -7.06 -33.69 -27.52
CA THR A 224 -7.16 -32.29 -27.07
C THR A 224 -8.62 -31.93 -26.77
N GLY A 225 -8.86 -30.99 -25.85
CA GLY A 225 -10.20 -30.49 -25.51
C GLY A 225 -10.95 -31.29 -24.41
N ARG A 226 -12.21 -30.92 -24.19
CA ARG A 226 -13.05 -31.48 -23.10
C ARG A 226 -13.36 -32.97 -23.37
N PRO A 227 -13.14 -33.88 -22.40
CA PRO A 227 -13.41 -35.30 -22.58
C PRO A 227 -14.87 -35.56 -23.00
N ALA A 228 -15.07 -36.47 -23.96
CA ALA A 228 -16.40 -36.89 -24.34
C ALA A 228 -17.08 -37.62 -23.17
N LYS A 229 -18.32 -37.25 -22.84
CA LYS A 229 -19.10 -37.89 -21.76
C LYS A 229 -19.90 -39.12 -22.23
N TYR A 230 -20.04 -39.30 -23.55
CA TYR A 230 -20.80 -40.39 -24.16
C TYR A 230 -20.05 -40.92 -25.38
N CYS A 231 -20.15 -42.23 -25.64
CA CYS A 231 -19.45 -42.86 -26.77
C CYS A 231 -20.00 -42.45 -28.15
N SER A 232 -21.23 -41.92 -28.21
CA SER A 232 -21.86 -41.51 -29.47
C SER A 232 -22.95 -40.45 -29.28
N ALA A 233 -23.32 -39.77 -30.38
CA ALA A 233 -24.44 -38.83 -30.40
C ALA A 233 -25.78 -39.49 -30.01
N ALA A 234 -25.99 -40.76 -30.37
CA ALA A 234 -27.16 -41.52 -30.00
C ALA A 234 -27.27 -41.72 -28.48
N CYS A 235 -26.16 -42.09 -27.82
CA CYS A 235 -26.13 -42.22 -26.35
C CYS A 235 -26.38 -40.88 -25.66
N ARG A 236 -25.83 -39.79 -26.19
CA ARG A 236 -26.09 -38.43 -25.68
C ARG A 236 -27.58 -38.06 -25.76
N GLN A 237 -28.22 -38.32 -26.89
CA GLN A 237 -29.65 -38.04 -27.07
C GLN A 237 -30.55 -38.91 -26.19
N LYS A 238 -30.17 -40.17 -25.95
CA LYS A 238 -30.90 -41.06 -25.03
C LYS A 238 -30.82 -40.55 -23.59
N ALA A 239 -29.62 -40.21 -23.10
CA ALA A 239 -29.45 -39.62 -21.76
C ALA A 239 -30.25 -38.34 -21.56
N PHE A 240 -30.32 -37.48 -22.59
CA PHE A 240 -31.10 -36.24 -22.53
C PHE A 240 -32.61 -36.51 -22.44
N ARG A 241 -33.11 -37.51 -23.18
CA ARG A 241 -34.51 -37.94 -23.11
C ARG A 241 -34.85 -38.53 -21.74
N ASP A 242 -33.98 -39.37 -21.19
CA ASP A 242 -34.20 -40.01 -19.89
C ASP A 242 -34.22 -38.98 -18.75
N LYS A 243 -33.33 -37.97 -18.79
CA LYS A 243 -33.36 -36.84 -17.84
C LYS A 243 -34.64 -36.01 -17.93
N ARG A 244 -35.17 -35.79 -19.13
CA ARG A 244 -36.45 -35.06 -19.32
C ARG A 244 -37.68 -35.85 -18.89
N LYS A 245 -37.58 -37.17 -18.75
CA LYS A 245 -38.65 -38.01 -18.20
C LYS A 245 -38.59 -38.11 -16.66
N ALA A 246 -37.40 -37.91 -16.10
CA ALA A 246 -37.16 -37.93 -14.66
C ALA A 246 -37.34 -36.55 -13.98
N ALA A 247 -37.61 -35.51 -14.77
CA ALA A 247 -37.91 -34.14 -14.34
C ALA A 247 -39.38 -33.84 -14.64
#